data_AF-A0A356FYX6-F1
#
_entry.id   AF-A0A356FYX6-F1
#
_cell.length_a   1.000
_cell.length_b   1.000
_cell.length_c   1.000
_cell.angle_alpha   90.00
_cell.angle_beta   90.00
_cell.angle_gamma   90.00
#
_symmetry.space_group_name_H-M   'P 1'
#
loop_
_entity.id
_entity.type
_entity.pdbx_description
1 polymer ?
#
loop_
_entity_poly.entity_id
_entity_poly.type
_entity_poly.pdbx_seq_one_letter_code
_entity_poly.pdbx_strand_id
1 'polypeptide(L)'
;MTRASLPSIIAKQEFVVPKSIPMTFPIKIPLFKRNRPFGHPSHRYIGRGFTFRNRRKRFFSIFFLVQTRYDAFNQSIKGILMPFLQKTRKAVGLFLGKIKLFLKSSPGFTPHAKQQLLDFAVKWWGWLLGGAVLFVLFYYPAGALVTHRVDMSMELNNSAGVPKAVSTLQALGKRELIRNVYTPGLPFFYPAAVLDNMPAFQTGIFSEIKDFTKTLSALKPDSAELSRAAELLSYPPDVWYFKDGKPAKSSASQYKEAIAALNAYEKSGRSSELSAGELPAVIRSLRDSLKREGERIENHIVKNEKKFFDWQADDLFYFVKGRAYVIALLLRDMETDFPDAFEDETFKTLVNDARISLQKALDIQPLIVANASPQTQFAPNHLLGLGFYLSRAQSVLTETEAYLR
;
A
#
# COMPACT_ATOMS: atom_id res chain seq x y z
N MET A 1 27.55 -55.92 -10.50
CA MET A 1 26.20 -56.16 -11.04
C MET A 1 25.65 -54.82 -11.53
N THR A 2 25.98 -54.46 -12.77
CA THR A 2 25.11 -54.50 -13.97
C THR A 2 24.05 -53.40 -14.02
N ARG A 3 24.30 -52.47 -14.95
CA ARG A 3 23.42 -51.48 -15.58
C ARG A 3 21.97 -51.95 -15.79
N ALA A 4 21.04 -51.02 -15.62
CA ALA A 4 19.85 -50.92 -16.48
C ALA A 4 19.47 -49.45 -16.68
N SER A 5 19.91 -48.90 -17.80
CA SER A 5 19.43 -47.68 -18.47
C SER A 5 18.31 -48.04 -19.44
N LEU A 6 17.33 -47.14 -19.68
CA LEU A 6 16.52 -46.90 -20.91
C LEU A 6 15.23 -46.11 -20.54
N PRO A 7 14.55 -45.42 -21.48
CA PRO A 7 15.02 -44.43 -22.44
C PRO A 7 14.20 -43.11 -22.45
N SER A 8 14.82 -42.09 -23.02
CA SER A 8 14.26 -40.79 -23.42
C SER A 8 13.17 -40.89 -24.50
N ILE A 9 12.02 -40.24 -24.27
CA ILE A 9 11.03 -39.96 -25.32
C ILE A 9 11.12 -38.46 -25.67
N ILE A 10 11.75 -38.20 -26.82
CA ILE A 10 11.82 -36.91 -27.48
C ILE A 10 10.58 -36.80 -28.37
N ALA A 11 9.62 -35.96 -28.00
CA ALA A 11 8.55 -35.53 -28.89
C ALA A 11 8.99 -34.24 -29.60
N LYS A 12 9.37 -34.34 -30.87
CA LYS A 12 9.53 -33.19 -31.77
C LYS A 12 8.15 -32.57 -32.02
N GLN A 13 7.94 -31.36 -31.52
CA GLN A 13 6.82 -30.51 -31.93
C GLN A 13 7.33 -29.57 -33.02
N GLU A 14 6.95 -29.85 -34.27
CA GLU A 14 7.19 -28.98 -35.42
C GLU A 14 6.32 -27.72 -35.30
N PHE A 15 6.96 -26.57 -35.09
CA PHE A 15 6.28 -25.27 -35.09
C PHE A 15 6.16 -24.77 -36.54
N VAL A 16 4.97 -24.91 -37.11
CA VAL A 16 4.63 -24.37 -38.43
C VAL A 16 4.46 -22.85 -38.32
N VAL A 17 5.34 -22.09 -38.99
CA VAL A 17 5.28 -20.63 -39.12
C VAL A 17 4.20 -20.26 -40.15
N PRO A 18 3.14 -19.51 -39.80
CA PRO A 18 2.22 -19.00 -40.80
C PRO A 18 2.84 -17.81 -41.57
N LYS A 19 2.75 -17.90 -42.90
CA LYS A 19 3.22 -16.91 -43.88
C LYS A 19 2.62 -15.52 -43.65
N SER A 20 3.47 -14.51 -43.76
CA SER A 20 3.15 -13.09 -43.77
C SER A 20 2.28 -12.70 -44.96
N ILE A 21 1.19 -11.98 -44.69
CA ILE A 21 0.36 -11.31 -45.70
C ILE A 21 0.85 -9.85 -45.81
N PRO A 22 1.20 -9.35 -47.00
CA PRO A 22 1.59 -7.95 -47.16
C PRO A 22 0.35 -7.05 -47.21
N MET A 23 0.20 -6.16 -46.21
CA MET A 23 -0.75 -5.05 -46.27
C MET A 23 0.01 -3.76 -46.59
N THR A 24 -0.13 -3.33 -47.84
CA THR A 24 0.23 -2.00 -48.34
C THR A 24 -0.73 -0.95 -47.78
N PHE A 25 -0.20 0.08 -47.13
CA PHE A 25 -0.94 1.32 -46.86
C PHE A 25 -0.11 2.54 -47.32
N PRO A 26 -0.71 3.48 -48.06
CA PRO A 26 0.00 4.61 -48.65
C PRO A 26 0.34 5.70 -47.63
N ILE A 27 1.56 6.19 -47.77
CA ILE A 27 2.17 7.34 -47.09
C ILE A 27 1.48 8.63 -47.56
N LYS A 28 1.09 9.50 -46.62
CA LYS A 28 0.90 10.95 -46.85
C LYS A 28 1.70 11.74 -45.82
N ILE A 29 2.82 12.29 -46.28
CA ILE A 29 3.65 13.28 -45.58
C ILE A 29 3.19 14.67 -46.02
N PRO A 30 2.87 15.61 -45.13
CA PRO A 30 2.84 17.03 -45.48
C PRO A 30 4.23 17.64 -45.28
N LEU A 31 4.81 18.12 -46.39
CA LEU A 31 5.95 19.03 -46.44
C LEU A 31 5.60 20.37 -45.77
N PHE A 32 6.43 20.86 -44.87
CA PHE A 32 6.48 22.29 -44.53
C PHE A 32 7.92 22.81 -44.57
N LYS A 33 8.11 23.87 -45.36
CA LYS A 33 9.37 24.52 -45.72
C LYS A 33 10.03 25.23 -44.54
N ARG A 34 11.37 25.19 -44.51
CA ARG A 34 12.26 26.05 -43.70
C ARG A 34 12.27 27.50 -44.22
N ASN A 35 12.44 28.47 -43.31
CA ASN A 35 13.45 29.54 -43.38
C ASN A 35 13.63 30.20 -41.99
N ARG A 36 14.87 30.32 -41.51
CA ARG A 36 15.30 31.20 -40.39
C ARG A 36 15.72 32.59 -40.96
N PRO A 37 16.07 33.62 -40.16
CA PRO A 37 17.39 33.68 -39.49
C PRO A 37 17.42 34.34 -38.09
N PHE A 38 18.63 34.31 -37.52
CA PHE A 38 19.12 34.73 -36.21
C PHE A 38 18.99 36.23 -35.85
N GLY A 39 19.00 36.53 -34.55
CA GLY A 39 19.34 37.86 -34.02
C GLY A 39 19.28 38.00 -32.48
N HIS A 40 20.44 37.96 -31.82
CA HIS A 40 20.78 38.64 -30.55
C HIS A 40 21.98 39.56 -30.88
N PRO A 41 22.36 40.62 -30.11
CA PRO A 41 22.23 40.80 -28.65
C PRO A 41 21.91 42.25 -28.18
N SER A 42 21.69 42.48 -26.87
CA SER A 42 22.33 43.57 -26.09
C SER A 42 21.74 43.73 -24.67
N HIS A 43 22.65 44.00 -23.73
CA HIS A 43 22.45 44.29 -22.32
C HIS A 43 21.74 45.62 -22.05
N ARG A 44 20.90 45.67 -21.00
CA ARG A 44 20.85 46.84 -20.10
C ARG A 44 20.26 46.47 -18.71
N TYR A 45 21.11 46.61 -17.69
CA TYR A 45 20.71 46.76 -16.29
C TYR A 45 19.94 48.07 -16.11
N ILE A 46 18.85 48.05 -15.34
CA ILE A 46 18.40 49.10 -14.40
C ILE A 46 17.36 48.44 -13.47
N GLY A 47 17.65 48.44 -12.17
CA GLY A 47 16.69 48.07 -11.13
C GLY A 47 15.77 49.24 -10.77
N ARG A 48 14.55 48.92 -10.34
CA ARG A 48 13.81 49.55 -9.22
C ARG A 48 12.49 48.82 -9.01
N GLY A 49 12.06 48.81 -7.75
CA GLY A 49 11.16 47.82 -7.17
C GLY A 49 9.75 47.76 -7.75
N PHE A 50 9.20 46.56 -7.77
CA PHE A 50 7.78 46.32 -7.96
C PHE A 50 7.20 45.67 -6.71
N THR A 51 6.18 46.33 -6.21
CA THR A 51 5.46 46.12 -4.97
C THR A 51 4.70 44.78 -4.98
N PHE A 52 4.91 43.98 -3.94
CA PHE A 52 4.22 42.72 -3.67
C PHE A 52 2.77 42.98 -3.18
N ARG A 53 1.93 43.65 -3.97
CA ARG A 53 0.52 43.97 -3.61
C ARG A 53 -0.52 43.37 -4.56
N ASN A 54 -0.20 42.32 -5.32
CA ASN A 54 -1.15 41.73 -6.27
C ASN A 54 -1.39 40.21 -6.17
N ARG A 55 -0.82 39.52 -5.16
CA ARG A 55 -1.16 38.10 -4.90
C ARG A 55 -2.44 37.88 -4.09
N ARG A 56 -2.89 38.87 -3.29
CA ARG A 56 -4.14 38.73 -2.51
C ARG A 56 -5.40 38.78 -3.38
N LYS A 57 -5.44 39.53 -4.49
CA LYS A 57 -6.65 39.63 -5.32
C LYS A 57 -6.95 38.37 -6.16
N ARG A 58 -5.92 37.65 -6.63
CA ARG A 58 -6.09 36.35 -7.31
C ARG A 58 -6.44 35.21 -6.34
N PHE A 59 -5.91 35.25 -5.11
CA PHE A 59 -6.33 34.32 -4.07
C PHE A 59 -7.78 34.55 -3.66
N PHE A 60 -8.23 35.80 -3.52
CA PHE A 60 -9.64 36.08 -3.25
C PHE A 60 -10.57 35.64 -4.41
N SER A 61 -10.19 35.80 -5.69
CA SER A 61 -11.05 35.36 -6.79
C SER A 61 -11.15 33.84 -6.94
N ILE A 62 -10.06 33.10 -6.65
CA ILE A 62 -10.08 31.62 -6.66
C ILE A 62 -10.80 31.09 -5.41
N PHE A 63 -10.62 31.71 -4.24
CA PHE A 63 -11.34 31.34 -3.02
C PHE A 63 -12.84 31.60 -3.16
N PHE A 64 -13.24 32.71 -3.81
CA PHE A 64 -14.65 32.99 -4.09
C PHE A 64 -15.25 32.01 -5.12
N LEU A 65 -14.48 31.61 -6.14
CA LEU A 65 -14.91 30.63 -7.16
C LEU A 65 -15.00 29.20 -6.62
N VAL A 66 -14.16 28.86 -5.63
CA VAL A 66 -14.19 27.58 -4.91
C VAL A 66 -15.33 27.55 -3.89
N GLN A 67 -15.60 28.67 -3.20
CA GLN A 67 -16.74 28.79 -2.29
C GLN A 67 -18.09 28.72 -3.04
N THR A 68 -18.23 29.39 -4.20
CA THR A 68 -19.45 29.31 -5.01
C THR A 68 -19.68 27.92 -5.60
N ARG A 69 -18.61 27.19 -5.97
CA ARG A 69 -18.73 25.79 -6.42
C ARG A 69 -18.98 24.81 -5.26
N TYR A 70 -18.48 25.11 -4.06
CA TYR A 70 -18.77 24.37 -2.82
C TYR A 70 -20.23 24.53 -2.39
N ASP A 71 -20.76 25.76 -2.41
CA ASP A 71 -22.16 26.03 -2.06
C ASP A 71 -23.13 25.48 -3.12
N ALA A 72 -22.78 25.55 -4.41
CA ALA A 72 -23.56 24.93 -5.48
C ALA A 72 -23.55 23.39 -5.42
N PHE A 73 -22.42 22.77 -5.04
CA PHE A 73 -22.34 21.31 -4.87
C PHE A 73 -23.07 20.84 -3.61
N ASN A 74 -22.97 21.58 -2.49
CA ASN A 74 -23.68 21.26 -1.25
C ASN A 74 -25.19 21.52 -1.38
N GLN A 75 -25.60 22.54 -2.15
CA GLN A 75 -26.99 22.73 -2.58
C GLN A 75 -27.45 21.66 -3.57
N SER A 76 -26.58 21.11 -4.42
CA SER A 76 -26.93 20.02 -5.33
C SER A 76 -27.08 18.68 -4.58
N ILE A 77 -26.20 18.38 -3.63
CA ILE A 77 -26.31 17.22 -2.73
C ILE A 77 -27.58 17.35 -1.86
N LYS A 78 -27.84 18.51 -1.24
CA LYS A 78 -29.12 18.75 -0.54
C LYS A 78 -30.30 18.75 -1.52
N GLY A 79 -30.12 19.23 -2.74
CA GLY A 79 -31.13 19.31 -3.80
C GLY A 79 -31.43 17.96 -4.47
N ILE A 80 -30.65 16.92 -4.22
CA ILE A 80 -30.86 15.55 -4.71
C ILE A 80 -31.21 14.63 -3.54
N LEU A 81 -30.41 14.64 -2.48
CA LEU A 81 -30.53 13.75 -1.32
C LEU A 81 -31.73 14.13 -0.44
N MET A 82 -31.96 15.42 -0.18
CA MET A 82 -33.09 15.87 0.64
C MET A 82 -34.44 15.61 -0.04
N PRO A 83 -34.65 15.91 -1.34
CA PRO A 83 -35.88 15.54 -2.02
C PRO A 83 -36.00 14.03 -2.26
N PHE A 84 -34.92 13.27 -2.40
CA PHE A 84 -34.98 11.80 -2.40
C PHE A 84 -35.45 11.26 -1.05
N LEU A 85 -34.84 11.70 0.07
CA LEU A 85 -35.25 11.33 1.43
C LEU A 85 -36.66 11.81 1.79
N GLN A 86 -37.08 12.99 1.30
CA GLN A 86 -38.43 13.49 1.46
C GLN A 86 -39.43 12.73 0.58
N LYS A 87 -39.06 12.36 -0.65
CA LYS A 87 -39.89 11.52 -1.53
C LYS A 87 -40.02 10.12 -0.96
N THR A 88 -38.96 9.51 -0.44
CA THR A 88 -39.03 8.19 0.21
C THR A 88 -39.81 8.28 1.51
N ARG A 89 -39.60 9.30 2.36
CA ARG A 89 -40.42 9.52 3.57
C ARG A 89 -41.89 9.78 3.24
N LYS A 90 -42.19 10.54 2.19
CA LYS A 90 -43.58 10.76 1.72
C LYS A 90 -44.16 9.50 1.09
N ALA A 91 -43.38 8.72 0.34
CA ALA A 91 -43.82 7.46 -0.27
C ALA A 91 -44.07 6.39 0.79
N VAL A 92 -43.18 6.27 1.78
CA VAL A 92 -43.37 5.41 2.97
C VAL A 92 -44.54 5.92 3.79
N GLY A 93 -44.69 7.23 4.00
CA GLY A 93 -45.82 7.83 4.69
C GLY A 93 -47.16 7.62 3.97
N LEU A 94 -47.17 7.70 2.63
CA LEU A 94 -48.33 7.38 1.77
C LEU A 94 -48.62 5.89 1.74
N PHE A 95 -47.61 5.04 1.72
CA PHE A 95 -47.74 3.59 1.77
C PHE A 95 -48.29 3.15 3.13
N LEU A 96 -47.73 3.64 4.23
CA LEU A 96 -48.25 3.44 5.59
C LEU A 96 -49.62 4.07 5.77
N GLY A 97 -49.88 5.23 5.14
CA GLY A 97 -51.18 5.88 5.12
C GLY A 97 -52.24 5.07 4.36
N LYS A 98 -51.87 4.49 3.21
CA LYS A 98 -52.71 3.57 2.41
C LYS A 98 -52.93 2.25 3.15
N ILE A 99 -51.92 1.71 3.82
CA ILE A 99 -52.06 0.56 4.71
C ILE A 99 -53.01 0.91 5.86
N LYS A 100 -52.84 2.06 6.51
CA LYS A 100 -53.71 2.53 7.59
C LYS A 100 -55.16 2.74 7.12
N LEU A 101 -55.37 3.29 5.92
CA LEU A 101 -56.68 3.46 5.30
C LEU A 101 -57.30 2.10 4.93
N PHE A 102 -56.55 1.21 4.30
CA PHE A 102 -56.95 -0.16 3.95
C PHE A 102 -57.34 -0.97 5.21
N LEU A 103 -56.59 -0.82 6.30
CA LEU A 103 -56.89 -1.41 7.61
C LEU A 103 -58.11 -0.77 8.32
N LYS A 104 -58.58 0.39 7.87
CA LYS A 104 -59.69 1.15 8.46
C LYS A 104 -60.97 1.05 7.62
N SER A 105 -60.86 0.82 6.31
CA SER A 105 -61.97 0.74 5.35
C SER A 105 -62.37 -0.69 4.98
N SER A 106 -61.64 -1.72 5.44
CA SER A 106 -61.96 -3.11 5.13
C SER A 106 -63.08 -3.63 6.06
N PRO A 107 -64.26 -4.05 5.53
CA PRO A 107 -65.46 -4.37 6.32
C PRO A 107 -65.31 -5.58 7.27
N GLY A 108 -64.25 -6.38 7.11
CA GLY A 108 -63.94 -7.56 7.94
C GLY A 108 -62.76 -7.37 8.90
N PHE A 109 -62.21 -6.16 9.03
CA PHE A 109 -61.00 -5.92 9.83
C PHE A 109 -61.35 -5.69 11.32
N THR A 110 -61.68 -6.78 12.02
CA THR A 110 -61.99 -6.78 13.46
C THR A 110 -60.80 -6.27 14.29
N PRO A 111 -61.01 -5.80 15.55
CA PRO A 111 -59.93 -5.41 16.46
C PRO A 111 -58.84 -6.48 16.57
N HIS A 112 -59.24 -7.76 16.48
CA HIS A 112 -58.35 -8.90 16.51
C HIS A 112 -57.39 -8.97 15.31
N ALA A 113 -57.85 -8.65 14.09
CA ALA A 113 -57.01 -8.61 12.89
C ALA A 113 -55.99 -7.46 12.93
N LYS A 114 -56.33 -6.31 13.55
CA LYS A 114 -55.36 -5.21 13.81
C LYS A 114 -54.28 -5.64 14.78
N GLN A 115 -54.67 -6.34 15.84
CA GLN A 115 -53.74 -6.85 16.84
C GLN A 115 -52.80 -7.89 16.22
N GLN A 116 -53.30 -8.79 15.37
CA GLN A 116 -52.49 -9.77 14.65
C GLN A 116 -51.46 -9.14 13.70
N LEU A 117 -51.81 -8.07 12.98
CA LEU A 117 -50.85 -7.38 12.11
C LEU A 117 -49.80 -6.58 12.89
N LEU A 118 -50.20 -5.95 13.99
CA LEU A 118 -49.26 -5.30 14.90
C LEU A 118 -48.33 -6.32 15.54
N ASP A 119 -48.86 -7.44 16.03
CA ASP A 119 -48.08 -8.56 16.57
C ASP A 119 -47.16 -9.16 15.52
N PHE A 120 -47.62 -9.29 14.27
CA PHE A 120 -46.80 -9.75 13.15
C PHE A 120 -45.64 -8.78 12.87
N ALA A 121 -45.91 -7.48 12.75
CA ALA A 121 -44.88 -6.47 12.50
C ALA A 121 -43.87 -6.35 13.67
N VAL A 122 -44.35 -6.41 14.91
CA VAL A 122 -43.52 -6.38 16.12
C VAL A 122 -42.68 -7.65 16.25
N LYS A 123 -43.25 -8.84 15.99
CA LYS A 123 -42.51 -10.10 15.97
C LYS A 123 -41.51 -10.17 14.83
N TRP A 124 -41.84 -9.66 13.64
CA TRP A 124 -40.95 -9.62 12.48
C TRP A 124 -39.69 -8.77 12.71
N TRP A 125 -39.79 -7.69 13.48
CA TRP A 125 -38.62 -6.88 13.83
C TRP A 125 -37.60 -7.69 14.65
N GLY A 126 -38.07 -8.59 15.53
CA GLY A 126 -37.20 -9.52 16.25
C GLY A 126 -36.44 -10.47 15.33
N TRP A 127 -37.10 -11.03 14.32
CA TRP A 127 -36.45 -11.90 13.31
C TRP A 127 -35.50 -11.13 12.40
N LEU A 128 -35.83 -9.89 12.01
CA LEU A 128 -34.94 -9.03 11.23
C LEU A 128 -33.70 -8.62 12.02
N LEU A 129 -33.86 -8.23 13.29
CA LEU A 129 -32.74 -7.92 14.18
C LEU A 129 -31.89 -9.17 14.44
N GLY A 130 -32.51 -10.31 14.74
CA GLY A 130 -31.81 -11.58 14.92
C GLY A 130 -31.02 -11.98 13.67
N GLY A 131 -31.65 -11.86 12.49
CA GLY A 131 -31.01 -12.10 11.20
C GLY A 131 -29.87 -11.13 10.91
N ALA A 132 -30.02 -9.84 11.24
CA ALA A 132 -28.95 -8.84 11.09
C ALA A 132 -27.76 -9.11 12.02
N VAL A 133 -28.01 -9.47 13.28
CA VAL A 133 -26.97 -9.88 14.23
C VAL A 133 -26.25 -11.11 13.72
N LEU A 134 -27.00 -12.12 13.25
CA LEU A 134 -26.43 -13.34 12.71
C LEU A 134 -25.61 -13.07 11.44
N PHE A 135 -26.11 -12.21 10.55
CA PHE A 135 -25.36 -11.76 9.38
C PHE A 135 -24.04 -11.11 9.77
N VAL A 136 -24.05 -10.14 10.70
CA VAL A 136 -22.82 -9.49 11.18
C VAL A 136 -21.86 -10.49 11.82
N LEU A 137 -22.37 -11.41 12.64
CA LEU A 137 -21.61 -12.44 13.34
C LEU A 137 -20.91 -13.41 12.38
N PHE A 138 -21.47 -13.69 11.21
CA PHE A 138 -20.82 -14.51 10.19
C PHE A 138 -20.02 -13.70 9.16
N TYR A 139 -20.49 -12.51 8.79
CA TYR A 139 -19.90 -11.67 7.73
C TYR A 139 -18.46 -11.25 8.06
N TYR A 140 -18.21 -10.75 9.28
CA TYR A 140 -16.87 -10.29 9.66
C TYR A 140 -15.88 -11.45 9.81
N PRO A 141 -16.14 -12.53 10.58
CA PRO A 141 -15.19 -13.62 10.71
C PRO A 141 -14.95 -14.37 9.40
N ALA A 142 -16.00 -14.67 8.62
CA ALA A 142 -15.83 -15.36 7.34
C ALA A 142 -15.03 -14.50 6.35
N GLY A 143 -15.34 -13.21 6.27
CA GLY A 143 -14.59 -12.30 5.42
C GLY A 143 -13.13 -12.13 5.89
N ALA A 144 -12.90 -11.97 7.20
CA ALA A 144 -11.57 -11.91 7.79
C ALA A 144 -10.73 -13.16 7.46
N LEU A 145 -11.30 -14.37 7.56
CA LEU A 145 -10.62 -15.62 7.21
C LEU A 145 -10.25 -15.70 5.72
N VAL A 146 -11.09 -15.18 4.84
CA VAL A 146 -10.83 -15.17 3.38
C VAL A 146 -9.76 -14.13 3.01
N THR A 147 -9.73 -12.99 3.71
CA THR A 147 -8.84 -11.86 3.40
C THR A 147 -7.51 -11.93 4.12
N HIS A 148 -7.42 -12.60 5.27
CA HIS A 148 -6.20 -12.63 6.08
C HIS A 148 -5.05 -13.33 5.35
N ARG A 149 -4.07 -12.53 4.91
CA ARG A 149 -2.85 -13.02 4.24
C ARG A 149 -1.64 -12.22 4.70
N VAL A 150 -0.82 -12.83 5.54
CA VAL A 150 0.54 -12.37 5.84
C VAL A 150 1.49 -13.30 5.12
N ASP A 151 1.84 -12.93 3.88
CA ASP A 151 2.76 -13.69 3.04
C ASP A 151 4.18 -13.12 3.18
N MET A 152 5.09 -13.92 3.69
CA MET A 152 6.51 -13.57 3.83
C MET A 152 7.39 -14.48 2.96
N SER A 153 6.86 -15.03 1.86
CA SER A 153 7.65 -15.87 0.96
C SER A 153 8.91 -15.14 0.50
N MET A 154 10.08 -15.76 0.68
CA MET A 154 11.33 -15.26 0.10
C MET A 154 11.40 -15.53 -1.41
N GLU A 155 10.44 -16.27 -1.96
CA GLU A 155 10.26 -16.46 -3.39
C GLU A 155 9.27 -15.42 -3.90
N LEU A 156 9.79 -14.33 -4.45
CA LEU A 156 9.05 -13.38 -5.25
C LEU A 156 9.44 -13.61 -6.71
N ASN A 157 8.46 -13.57 -7.62
CA ASN A 157 8.62 -13.86 -9.04
C ASN A 157 10.00 -13.42 -9.60
N ASN A 158 10.68 -14.31 -10.33
CA ASN A 158 12.09 -14.20 -10.75
C ASN A 158 12.35 -13.15 -11.86
N SER A 159 11.64 -12.02 -11.85
CA SER A 159 11.80 -10.98 -12.85
C SER A 159 13.26 -10.53 -12.91
N ALA A 160 13.87 -10.57 -14.10
CA ALA A 160 15.27 -10.23 -14.35
C ALA A 160 15.48 -8.70 -14.51
N GLY A 161 14.71 -7.90 -13.77
CA GLY A 161 14.82 -6.44 -13.84
C GLY A 161 16.14 -5.97 -13.24
N VAL A 162 16.70 -4.91 -13.80
CA VAL A 162 17.95 -4.28 -13.34
C VAL A 162 17.62 -2.88 -12.84
N PRO A 163 17.98 -2.49 -11.60
CA PRO A 163 18.52 -3.36 -10.55
C PRO A 163 17.44 -4.31 -10.00
N LYS A 164 17.85 -5.50 -9.57
CA LYS A 164 17.01 -6.55 -9.01
C LYS A 164 16.17 -6.03 -7.85
N ALA A 165 16.73 -5.17 -7.00
CA ALA A 165 16.01 -4.49 -5.93
C ALA A 165 14.73 -3.79 -6.43
N VAL A 166 14.78 -3.04 -7.55
CA VAL A 166 13.60 -2.36 -8.10
C VAL A 166 12.55 -3.37 -8.56
N SER A 167 12.99 -4.43 -9.24
CA SER A 167 12.10 -5.50 -9.71
C SER A 167 11.35 -6.18 -8.55
N THR A 168 12.05 -6.37 -7.42
CA THR A 168 11.51 -6.96 -6.20
C THR A 168 10.53 -6.04 -5.50
N LEU A 169 10.84 -4.74 -5.37
CA LEU A 169 9.89 -3.76 -4.83
C LEU A 169 8.60 -3.71 -5.65
N GLN A 170 8.71 -3.80 -6.98
CA GLN A 170 7.52 -3.86 -7.84
C GLN A 170 6.73 -5.16 -7.67
N ALA A 171 7.41 -6.31 -7.67
CA ALA A 171 6.77 -7.61 -7.53
C ALA A 171 6.02 -7.68 -6.19
N LEU A 172 6.67 -7.24 -5.12
CA LEU A 172 6.07 -7.15 -3.79
C LEU A 172 4.90 -6.16 -3.76
N GLY A 173 5.09 -4.96 -4.30
CA GLY A 173 4.03 -3.95 -4.36
C GLY A 173 2.81 -4.44 -5.14
N LYS A 174 3.00 -5.14 -6.27
CA LYS A 174 1.91 -5.77 -7.04
C LYS A 174 1.22 -6.86 -6.23
N ARG A 175 1.97 -7.71 -5.51
CA ARG A 175 1.41 -8.75 -4.65
C ARG A 175 0.47 -8.13 -3.60
N GLU A 176 0.94 -7.11 -2.89
CA GLU A 176 0.13 -6.49 -1.82
C GLU A 176 -1.05 -5.67 -2.35
N LEU A 177 -0.90 -4.95 -3.47
CA LEU A 177 -1.97 -4.09 -4.00
C LEU A 177 -3.04 -4.84 -4.79
N ILE A 178 -2.65 -5.91 -5.48
CA ILE A 178 -3.51 -6.59 -6.46
C ILE A 178 -3.95 -7.95 -5.95
N ARG A 179 -3.01 -8.78 -5.46
CA ARG A 179 -3.31 -10.15 -5.03
C ARG A 179 -3.95 -10.19 -3.64
N ASN A 180 -3.38 -9.43 -2.68
CA ASN A 180 -3.81 -9.49 -1.29
C ASN A 180 -4.91 -8.47 -0.94
N VAL A 181 -5.23 -7.54 -1.84
CA VAL A 181 -6.04 -6.33 -1.56
C VAL A 181 -5.35 -5.46 -0.51
N TYR A 182 -5.21 -4.17 -0.82
CA TYR A 182 -4.62 -3.23 0.13
C TYR A 182 -5.67 -2.78 1.16
N THR A 183 -5.44 -3.10 2.44
CA THR A 183 -6.44 -2.98 3.53
C THR A 183 -6.35 -1.75 4.44
N PRO A 184 -5.22 -1.03 4.64
CA PRO A 184 -5.10 0.02 5.67
C PRO A 184 -6.12 1.15 5.61
N GLY A 185 -6.66 1.45 4.44
CA GLY A 185 -7.68 2.47 4.24
C GLY A 185 -9.08 1.93 4.02
N LEU A 186 -9.39 0.67 4.32
CA LEU A 186 -10.73 0.15 4.10
C LEU A 186 -11.73 0.64 5.16
N PRO A 187 -12.93 1.10 4.76
CA PRO A 187 -13.99 1.45 5.70
C PRO A 187 -14.42 0.30 6.61
N PHE A 188 -14.97 0.62 7.78
CA PHE A 188 -15.39 -0.35 8.81
C PHE A 188 -16.35 -1.44 8.32
N PHE A 189 -17.12 -1.19 7.24
CA PHE A 189 -18.08 -2.16 6.69
C PHE A 189 -17.45 -3.21 5.76
N TYR A 190 -16.14 -3.12 5.49
CA TYR A 190 -15.40 -4.19 4.83
C TYR A 190 -14.97 -5.23 5.87
N PRO A 191 -15.10 -6.54 5.61
CA PRO A 191 -14.68 -7.56 6.58
C PRO A 191 -13.20 -7.50 6.90
N ALA A 192 -12.36 -7.12 5.94
CA ALA A 192 -10.93 -6.96 6.15
C ALA A 192 -10.57 -5.82 7.12
N ALA A 193 -11.51 -4.89 7.42
CA ALA A 193 -11.25 -3.80 8.35
C ALA A 193 -11.16 -4.24 9.81
N VAL A 194 -11.59 -5.47 10.14
CA VAL A 194 -11.38 -6.07 11.48
C VAL A 194 -10.03 -6.78 11.60
N LEU A 195 -9.28 -6.90 10.50
CA LEU A 195 -7.89 -7.36 10.54
C LEU A 195 -7.03 -6.15 10.84
N ASP A 196 -6.40 -6.10 12.00
CA ASP A 196 -5.44 -5.07 12.43
C ASP A 196 -4.02 -5.40 11.95
N ASN A 197 -3.61 -6.65 12.16
CA ASN A 197 -2.27 -7.18 11.85
C ASN A 197 -1.88 -7.04 10.38
N MET A 198 -2.79 -7.41 9.47
CA MET A 198 -2.53 -7.38 8.03
C MET A 198 -2.34 -5.95 7.49
N PRO A 199 -3.24 -4.98 7.76
CA PRO A 199 -2.99 -3.60 7.35
C PRO A 199 -1.74 -2.99 7.98
N ALA A 200 -1.43 -3.28 9.24
CA ALA A 200 -0.18 -2.86 9.84
C ALA A 200 1.04 -3.41 9.05
N PHE A 201 1.03 -4.70 8.73
CA PHE A 201 2.06 -5.36 7.90
C PHE A 201 2.20 -4.73 6.51
N GLN A 202 1.10 -4.50 5.79
CA GLN A 202 1.11 -3.85 4.48
C GLN A 202 1.63 -2.41 4.56
N THR A 203 1.25 -1.68 5.60
CA THR A 203 1.74 -0.32 5.85
C THR A 203 3.25 -0.31 6.10
N GLY A 204 3.76 -1.31 6.82
CA GLY A 204 5.19 -1.57 6.99
C GLY A 204 5.89 -1.78 5.65
N ILE A 205 5.39 -2.70 4.83
CA ILE A 205 5.93 -2.98 3.48
C ILE A 205 6.03 -1.68 2.66
N PHE A 206 4.93 -0.93 2.52
CA PHE A 206 4.96 0.29 1.71
C PHE A 206 5.81 1.40 2.31
N SER A 207 5.95 1.46 3.64
CA SER A 207 6.88 2.39 4.28
C SER A 207 8.34 2.07 3.96
N GLU A 208 8.75 0.80 3.90
CA GLU A 208 10.11 0.45 3.53
C GLU A 208 10.35 0.59 2.01
N ILE A 209 9.37 0.21 1.17
CA ILE A 209 9.43 0.46 -0.28
C ILE A 209 9.64 1.97 -0.53
N LYS A 210 8.90 2.83 0.17
CA LYS A 210 9.06 4.30 0.12
C LYS A 210 10.47 4.74 0.47
N ASP A 211 10.98 4.29 1.61
CA ASP A 211 12.27 4.77 2.12
C ASP A 211 13.42 4.30 1.23
N PHE A 212 13.40 3.05 0.75
CA PHE A 212 14.39 2.58 -0.22
C PHE A 212 14.26 3.26 -1.59
N THR A 213 13.04 3.51 -2.06
CA THR A 213 12.83 4.27 -3.32
C THR A 213 13.37 5.69 -3.21
N LYS A 214 13.28 6.33 -2.03
CA LYS A 214 13.93 7.61 -1.77
C LYS A 214 15.45 7.51 -1.83
N THR A 215 16.05 6.45 -1.27
CA THR A 215 17.49 6.17 -1.42
C THR A 215 17.87 6.05 -2.90
N LEU A 216 17.14 5.24 -3.67
CA LEU A 216 17.39 5.10 -5.11
C LEU A 216 17.26 6.43 -5.86
N SER A 217 16.25 7.24 -5.55
CA SER A 217 16.08 8.56 -6.14
C SER A 217 17.22 9.53 -5.79
N ALA A 218 17.84 9.37 -4.62
CA ALA A 218 19.00 10.18 -4.22
C ALA A 218 20.29 9.71 -4.92
N LEU A 219 20.45 8.40 -5.15
CA LEU A 219 21.58 7.82 -5.88
C LEU A 219 21.50 8.11 -7.38
N LYS A 220 20.29 8.14 -7.95
CA LYS A 220 20.01 8.40 -9.36
C LYS A 220 19.18 9.70 -9.51
N PRO A 221 19.76 10.89 -9.22
CA PRO A 221 19.01 12.16 -9.19
C PRO A 221 18.39 12.55 -10.54
N ASP A 222 18.94 12.07 -11.65
CA ASP A 222 18.42 12.32 -13.01
C ASP A 222 17.18 11.46 -13.36
N SER A 223 16.78 10.54 -12.48
CA SER A 223 15.61 9.69 -12.66
C SER A 223 14.33 10.36 -12.16
N ALA A 224 13.60 10.99 -13.08
CA ALA A 224 12.29 11.55 -12.78
C ALA A 224 11.29 10.47 -12.32
N GLU A 225 11.43 9.24 -12.82
CA GLU A 225 10.60 8.09 -12.49
C GLU A 225 10.76 7.66 -11.02
N LEU A 226 12.01 7.58 -10.52
CA LEU A 226 12.28 7.25 -9.12
C LEU A 226 11.82 8.35 -8.17
N SER A 227 12.04 9.62 -8.54
CA SER A 227 11.55 10.77 -7.78
C SER A 227 10.01 10.76 -7.69
N ARG A 228 9.34 10.50 -8.81
CA ARG A 228 7.88 10.38 -8.88
C ARG A 228 7.36 9.21 -8.05
N ALA A 229 8.03 8.06 -8.10
CA ALA A 229 7.67 6.90 -7.28
C ALA A 229 7.79 7.21 -5.77
N ALA A 230 8.88 7.84 -5.34
CA ALA A 230 9.10 8.24 -3.96
C ALA A 230 8.06 9.26 -3.45
N GLU A 231 7.65 10.21 -4.29
CA GLU A 231 6.59 11.17 -3.99
C GLU A 231 5.25 10.45 -3.77
N LEU A 232 4.87 9.57 -4.70
CA LEU A 232 3.62 8.81 -4.65
C LEU A 232 3.55 7.88 -3.43
N LEU A 233 4.65 7.20 -3.11
CA LEU A 233 4.77 6.34 -1.93
C LEU A 233 4.72 7.13 -0.62
N SER A 234 4.97 8.44 -0.64
CA SER A 234 4.84 9.31 0.52
C SER A 234 3.38 9.70 0.81
N TYR A 235 2.43 9.30 -0.03
CA TYR A 235 1.01 9.47 0.26
C TYR A 235 0.60 8.66 1.51
N PRO A 236 -0.31 9.17 2.37
CA PRO A 236 -0.69 8.47 3.60
C PRO A 236 -1.24 7.07 3.30
N PRO A 237 -1.02 6.08 4.18
CA PRO A 237 -1.35 4.69 3.90
C PRO A 237 -2.83 4.35 4.03
N ASP A 238 -3.62 5.16 4.73
CA ASP A 238 -4.95 4.85 5.26
C ASP A 238 -6.10 5.57 4.52
N VAL A 239 -5.83 6.17 3.36
CA VAL A 239 -6.84 6.94 2.62
C VAL A 239 -7.63 6.01 1.70
N TRP A 240 -8.93 5.92 1.96
CA TRP A 240 -9.91 5.33 1.03
C TRP A 240 -10.21 6.26 -0.15
N TYR A 241 -11.45 6.69 -0.37
CA TYR A 241 -11.78 7.74 -1.35
C TYR A 241 -12.10 9.09 -0.71
N PHE A 242 -11.96 9.19 0.61
CA PHE A 242 -12.28 10.40 1.37
C PHE A 242 -11.22 10.67 2.41
N LYS A 243 -10.83 11.94 2.54
CA LYS A 243 -9.94 12.44 3.59
C LYS A 243 -10.48 13.79 4.07
N ASP A 244 -10.62 13.96 5.39
CA ASP A 244 -11.14 15.18 6.01
C ASP A 244 -12.50 15.64 5.42
N GLY A 245 -13.38 14.68 5.16
CA GLY A 245 -14.73 14.92 4.60
C GLY A 245 -14.76 15.31 3.11
N LYS A 246 -13.62 15.29 2.41
CA LYS A 246 -13.51 15.62 0.99
C LYS A 246 -13.10 14.41 0.17
N PRO A 247 -13.56 14.29 -1.10
CA PRO A 247 -13.05 13.28 -2.01
C PRO A 247 -11.53 13.38 -2.16
N ALA A 248 -10.85 12.25 -2.09
CA ALA A 248 -9.40 12.13 -2.19
C ALA A 248 -9.04 10.94 -3.08
N LYS A 249 -7.81 10.94 -3.62
CA LYS A 249 -7.27 9.75 -4.28
C LYS A 249 -6.99 8.69 -3.21
N SER A 250 -7.27 7.42 -3.51
CA SER A 250 -6.96 6.36 -2.57
C SER A 250 -5.48 6.05 -2.48
N SER A 251 -5.03 5.63 -1.30
CA SER A 251 -3.66 5.17 -1.05
C SER A 251 -3.31 4.03 -1.99
N ALA A 252 -4.22 3.06 -2.15
CA ALA A 252 -4.05 1.97 -3.12
C ALA A 252 -3.85 2.49 -4.55
N SER A 253 -4.56 3.55 -4.96
CA SER A 253 -4.36 4.16 -6.29
C SER A 253 -3.01 4.86 -6.40
N GLN A 254 -2.58 5.61 -5.38
CA GLN A 254 -1.28 6.28 -5.38
C GLN A 254 -0.12 5.27 -5.40
N TYR A 255 -0.21 4.20 -4.63
CA TYR A 255 0.80 3.16 -4.61
C TYR A 255 0.83 2.37 -5.92
N LYS A 256 -0.32 2.12 -6.57
CA LYS A 256 -0.35 1.57 -7.94
C LYS A 256 0.36 2.48 -8.95
N GLU A 257 0.12 3.79 -8.88
CA GLU A 257 0.86 4.76 -9.71
C GLU A 257 2.37 4.72 -9.41
N ALA A 258 2.77 4.54 -8.13
CA ALA A 258 4.18 4.46 -7.76
C ALA A 258 4.87 3.22 -8.32
N ILE A 259 4.22 2.06 -8.22
CA ILE A 259 4.73 0.81 -8.80
C ILE A 259 4.81 0.91 -10.33
N ALA A 260 3.86 1.61 -10.97
CA ALA A 260 3.93 1.91 -12.39
C ALA A 260 5.13 2.81 -12.74
N ALA A 261 5.46 3.80 -11.90
CA ALA A 261 6.65 4.64 -12.05
C ALA A 261 7.95 3.86 -11.86
N LEU A 262 8.04 2.95 -10.88
CA LEU A 262 9.18 2.03 -10.75
C LEU A 262 9.35 1.16 -12.01
N ASN A 263 8.25 0.64 -12.56
CA ASN A 263 8.26 -0.13 -13.80
C ASN A 263 8.64 0.73 -15.02
N ALA A 264 8.30 2.02 -15.02
CA ALA A 264 8.74 2.95 -16.05
C ALA A 264 10.26 3.21 -15.95
N TYR A 265 10.79 3.33 -14.74
CA TYR A 265 12.24 3.45 -14.51
C TYR A 265 13.00 2.26 -15.12
N GLU A 266 12.59 1.02 -14.82
CA GLU A 266 13.21 -0.19 -15.39
C GLU A 266 13.20 -0.21 -16.92
N LYS A 267 12.15 0.36 -17.54
CA LYS A 267 11.98 0.41 -19.00
C LYS A 267 12.61 1.65 -19.65
N SER A 268 13.08 2.61 -18.87
CA SER A 268 13.50 3.94 -19.38
C SER A 268 14.83 3.94 -20.14
N GLY A 269 15.53 2.80 -20.20
CA GLY A 269 16.89 2.70 -20.72
C GLY A 269 17.97 3.38 -19.85
N ARG A 270 17.55 4.14 -18.82
CA ARG A 270 18.42 4.70 -17.77
C ARG A 270 18.56 3.78 -16.57
N SER A 271 17.70 2.77 -16.49
CA SER A 271 17.85 1.72 -15.49
C SER A 271 19.22 1.09 -15.64
N SER A 272 19.98 1.10 -14.56
CA SER A 272 21.36 0.64 -14.50
C SER A 272 21.54 -0.15 -13.23
N GLU A 273 22.53 -1.04 -13.25
CA GLU A 273 22.99 -1.72 -12.05
C GLU A 273 23.41 -0.70 -10.99
N LEU A 274 23.28 -1.10 -9.74
CA LEU A 274 23.82 -0.32 -8.65
C LEU A 274 25.34 -0.53 -8.65
N SER A 275 26.09 0.56 -8.74
CA SER A 275 27.54 0.52 -8.81
C SER A 275 28.16 0.25 -7.43
N ALA A 276 29.39 -0.28 -7.40
CA ALA A 276 30.14 -0.48 -6.15
C ALA A 276 30.26 0.80 -5.31
N GLY A 277 30.34 1.99 -5.94
CA GLY A 277 30.35 3.27 -5.24
C GLY A 277 29.03 3.65 -4.54
N GLU A 278 27.91 3.05 -4.96
CA GLU A 278 26.59 3.26 -4.37
C GLU A 278 26.29 2.28 -3.21
N LEU A 279 27.01 1.16 -3.14
CA LEU A 279 26.80 0.11 -2.14
C LEU A 279 26.87 0.61 -0.68
N PRO A 280 27.83 1.45 -0.25
CA PRO A 280 27.85 1.96 1.12
C PRO A 280 26.59 2.75 1.50
N ALA A 281 26.01 3.47 0.54
CA ALA A 281 24.77 4.22 0.76
C ALA A 281 23.54 3.31 0.85
N VAL A 282 23.52 2.22 0.08
CA VAL A 282 22.50 1.17 0.17
C VAL A 282 22.54 0.49 1.53
N ILE A 283 23.71 -0.01 1.97
CA ILE A 283 23.89 -0.64 3.28
C ILE A 283 23.48 0.32 4.41
N ARG A 284 23.93 1.58 4.33
CA ARG A 284 23.56 2.62 5.30
C ARG A 284 22.06 2.82 5.40
N SER A 285 21.36 2.88 4.26
CA SER A 285 19.90 3.04 4.23
C SER A 285 19.18 1.89 4.96
N LEU A 286 19.57 0.65 4.67
CA LEU A 286 18.98 -0.53 5.31
C LEU A 286 19.29 -0.56 6.82
N ARG A 287 20.53 -0.28 7.20
CA ARG A 287 20.95 -0.17 8.61
C ARG A 287 20.14 0.88 9.35
N ASP A 288 20.01 2.08 8.79
CA ASP A 288 19.29 3.19 9.41
C ASP A 288 17.80 2.89 9.52
N SER A 289 17.25 2.12 8.57
CA SER A 289 15.90 1.58 8.70
C SER A 289 15.74 0.62 9.87
N LEU A 290 16.61 -0.36 10.01
CA LEU A 290 16.57 -1.31 11.14
C LEU A 290 16.75 -0.60 12.48
N LYS A 291 17.70 0.35 12.56
CA LYS A 291 17.94 1.15 13.76
C LYS A 291 16.68 1.90 14.20
N ARG A 292 16.05 2.63 13.27
CA ARG A 292 14.84 3.41 13.56
C ARG A 292 13.68 2.53 14.04
N GLU A 293 13.52 1.33 13.48
CA GLU A 293 12.46 0.42 13.92
C GLU A 293 12.79 -0.26 15.26
N GLY A 294 14.07 -0.56 15.52
CA GLY A 294 14.54 -0.99 16.85
C GLY A 294 14.25 0.06 17.93
N GLU A 295 14.58 1.33 17.66
CA GLU A 295 14.28 2.46 18.55
C GLU A 295 12.76 2.64 18.72
N ARG A 296 11.96 2.43 17.67
CA ARG A 296 10.49 2.50 17.76
C ARG A 296 9.94 1.41 18.68
N ILE A 297 10.45 0.18 18.58
CA ILE A 297 10.11 -0.94 19.45
C ILE A 297 10.50 -0.62 20.90
N GLU A 298 11.74 -0.20 21.14
CA GLU A 298 12.24 0.12 22.47
C GLU A 298 11.37 1.20 23.13
N ASN A 299 11.13 2.31 22.42
CA ASN A 299 10.29 3.39 22.93
C ASN A 299 8.87 2.92 23.27
N HIS A 300 8.30 2.01 22.48
CA HIS A 300 6.97 1.45 22.75
C HIS A 300 6.96 0.52 23.97
N ILE A 301 7.99 -0.33 24.12
CA ILE A 301 8.15 -1.19 25.29
C ILE A 301 8.27 -0.33 26.54
N VAL A 302 9.21 0.63 26.57
CA VAL A 302 9.44 1.51 27.73
C VAL A 302 8.17 2.28 28.11
N LYS A 303 7.43 2.79 27.11
CA LYS A 303 6.19 3.56 27.36
C LYS A 303 5.04 2.70 27.88
N ASN A 304 4.98 1.42 27.52
CA ASN A 304 3.84 0.54 27.80
C ASN A 304 4.16 -0.62 28.78
N GLU A 305 5.37 -0.71 29.32
CA GLU A 305 5.84 -1.81 30.20
C GLU A 305 4.94 -2.08 31.43
N LYS A 306 4.24 -1.03 31.92
CA LYS A 306 3.38 -1.09 33.10
C LYS A 306 1.91 -1.41 32.76
N LYS A 307 1.56 -1.48 31.48
CA LYS A 307 0.21 -1.78 31.04
C LYS A 307 -0.01 -3.29 31.04
N PHE A 308 -1.13 -3.71 31.58
CA PHE A 308 -1.52 -5.12 31.55
C PHE A 308 -2.00 -5.57 30.16
N PHE A 309 -2.61 -4.66 29.39
CA PHE A 309 -3.03 -4.88 28.00
C PHE A 309 -2.49 -3.77 27.09
N ASP A 310 -1.84 -4.16 25.99
CA ASP A 310 -1.28 -3.26 24.98
C ASP A 310 -1.87 -3.55 23.60
N TRP A 311 -3.01 -2.92 23.32
CA TRP A 311 -3.76 -3.02 22.04
C TRP A 311 -3.05 -2.40 20.84
N GLN A 312 -1.81 -1.91 20.99
CA GLN A 312 -1.02 -1.32 19.91
C GLN A 312 0.25 -2.13 19.64
N ALA A 313 0.54 -3.13 20.48
CA ALA A 313 1.74 -3.94 20.36
C ALA A 313 1.73 -4.77 19.07
N ASP A 314 0.57 -5.31 18.71
CA ASP A 314 0.31 -6.07 17.50
C ASP A 314 0.48 -5.21 16.24
N ASP A 315 -0.16 -4.04 16.18
CA ASP A 315 0.01 -3.08 15.10
C ASP A 315 1.49 -2.72 14.89
N LEU A 316 2.20 -2.41 15.97
CA LEU A 316 3.62 -2.10 15.89
C LEU A 316 4.45 -3.31 15.43
N PHE A 317 4.19 -4.48 16.00
CA PHE A 317 4.89 -5.71 15.66
C PHE A 317 4.77 -6.03 14.17
N TYR A 318 3.55 -6.02 13.63
CA TYR A 318 3.31 -6.32 12.22
C TYR A 318 3.81 -5.22 11.29
N PHE A 319 3.69 -3.94 11.67
CA PHE A 319 4.31 -2.84 10.92
C PHE A 319 5.82 -3.04 10.79
N VAL A 320 6.51 -3.31 11.89
CA VAL A 320 7.96 -3.52 11.89
C VAL A 320 8.33 -4.79 11.11
N LYS A 321 7.56 -5.88 11.24
CA LYS A 321 7.77 -7.09 10.43
C LYS A 321 7.64 -6.83 8.94
N GLY A 322 6.67 -6.02 8.52
CA GLY A 322 6.50 -5.64 7.11
C GLY A 322 7.72 -4.92 6.56
N ARG A 323 8.33 -4.04 7.35
CA ARG A 323 9.58 -3.36 6.99
C ARG A 323 10.77 -4.32 6.94
N ALA A 324 10.95 -5.13 7.99
CA ALA A 324 12.02 -6.12 8.07
C ALA A 324 11.98 -7.11 6.90
N TYR A 325 10.77 -7.48 6.45
CA TYR A 325 10.57 -8.36 5.30
C TYR A 325 11.09 -7.75 4.00
N VAL A 326 10.79 -6.47 3.74
CA VAL A 326 11.35 -5.76 2.57
C VAL A 326 12.87 -5.71 2.63
N ILE A 327 13.45 -5.41 3.79
CA ILE A 327 14.92 -5.38 3.97
C ILE A 327 15.52 -6.76 3.71
N ALA A 328 14.90 -7.83 4.20
CA ALA A 328 15.37 -9.20 3.97
C ALA A 328 15.38 -9.56 2.47
N LEU A 329 14.37 -9.12 1.72
CA LEU A 329 14.31 -9.28 0.27
C LEU A 329 15.39 -8.47 -0.46
N LEU A 330 15.67 -7.25 -0.01
CA LEU A 330 16.73 -6.41 -0.57
C LEU A 330 18.12 -6.99 -0.31
N LEU A 331 18.37 -7.53 0.88
CA LEU A 331 19.62 -8.24 1.19
C LEU A 331 19.75 -9.56 0.41
N ARG A 332 18.64 -10.28 0.19
CA ARG A 332 18.61 -11.47 -0.67
C ARG A 332 19.06 -11.14 -2.09
N ASP A 333 18.63 -9.99 -2.62
CA ASP A 333 18.93 -9.58 -4.00
C ASP A 333 20.29 -8.90 -4.17
N MET A 334 20.96 -8.57 -3.07
CA MET A 334 22.21 -7.82 -3.08
C MET A 334 23.33 -8.52 -3.85
N GLU A 335 23.38 -9.85 -3.82
CA GLU A 335 24.35 -10.63 -4.59
C GLU A 335 24.14 -10.48 -6.11
N THR A 336 22.89 -10.28 -6.54
CA THR A 336 22.58 -10.01 -7.95
C THR A 336 22.90 -8.58 -8.34
N ASP A 337 22.65 -7.61 -7.44
CA ASP A 337 22.87 -6.19 -7.71
C ASP A 337 24.34 -5.75 -7.57
N PHE A 338 25.16 -6.50 -6.84
CA PHE A 338 26.57 -6.19 -6.57
C PHE A 338 27.47 -7.43 -6.69
N PRO A 339 27.55 -8.09 -7.86
CA PRO A 339 28.29 -9.34 -8.00
C PRO A 339 29.76 -9.20 -7.60
N ASP A 340 30.43 -8.11 -7.99
CA ASP A 340 31.84 -7.85 -7.68
C ASP A 340 32.12 -7.77 -6.16
N ALA A 341 31.18 -7.21 -5.38
CA ALA A 341 31.34 -7.12 -3.92
C ALA A 341 31.24 -8.51 -3.26
N PHE A 342 30.49 -9.43 -3.86
CA PHE A 342 30.32 -10.80 -3.38
C PHE A 342 31.46 -11.75 -3.78
N GLU A 343 32.45 -11.29 -4.54
CA GLU A 343 33.72 -12.01 -4.70
C GLU A 343 34.52 -12.04 -3.40
N ASP A 344 34.31 -11.08 -2.49
CA ASP A 344 34.91 -11.08 -1.16
C ASP A 344 34.09 -11.92 -0.17
N GLU A 345 34.67 -13.01 0.30
CA GLU A 345 34.04 -13.93 1.26
C GLU A 345 33.71 -13.28 2.61
N THR A 346 34.45 -12.25 3.03
CA THR A 346 34.16 -11.49 4.25
C THR A 346 32.87 -10.70 4.09
N PHE A 347 32.76 -9.94 2.99
CA PHE A 347 31.56 -9.17 2.68
C PHE A 347 30.32 -10.07 2.55
N LYS A 348 30.46 -11.17 1.81
CA LYS A 348 29.42 -12.18 1.65
C LYS A 348 28.96 -12.78 2.98
N THR A 349 29.90 -13.08 3.88
CA THR A 349 29.58 -13.59 5.23
C THR A 349 28.79 -12.57 6.04
N LEU A 350 29.21 -11.31 6.05
CA LEU A 350 28.52 -10.24 6.77
C LEU A 350 27.08 -10.04 6.26
N VAL A 351 26.87 -10.00 4.94
CA VAL A 351 25.52 -9.88 4.38
C VAL A 351 24.66 -11.09 4.74
N ASN A 352 25.22 -12.30 4.69
CA ASN A 352 24.49 -13.51 5.09
C ASN A 352 24.13 -13.54 6.58
N ASP A 353 25.00 -13.07 7.47
CA ASP A 353 24.71 -12.98 8.90
C ASP A 353 23.57 -11.98 9.20
N ALA A 354 23.52 -10.87 8.48
CA ALA A 354 22.41 -9.92 8.54
C ALA A 354 21.10 -10.58 8.05
N ARG A 355 21.15 -11.31 6.93
CA ARG A 355 19.98 -12.06 6.40
C ARG A 355 19.47 -13.12 7.39
N ILE A 356 20.36 -13.91 7.98
CA ILE A 356 19.99 -14.93 8.98
C ILE A 356 19.30 -14.28 10.18
N SER A 357 19.81 -13.14 10.64
CA SER A 357 19.22 -12.40 11.76
C SER A 357 17.82 -11.89 11.40
N LEU A 358 17.62 -11.33 10.21
CA LEU A 358 16.29 -10.93 9.75
C LEU A 358 15.34 -12.11 9.54
N GLN A 359 15.83 -13.25 9.06
CA GLN A 359 15.00 -14.45 8.93
C GLN A 359 14.44 -14.87 10.29
N LYS A 360 15.30 -14.90 11.33
CA LYS A 360 14.86 -15.19 12.70
C LYS A 360 13.81 -14.19 13.21
N ALA A 361 13.94 -12.91 12.85
CA ALA A 361 12.92 -11.89 13.16
C ALA A 361 11.56 -12.20 12.49
N LEU A 362 11.58 -12.65 11.23
CA LEU A 362 10.37 -12.96 10.45
C LEU A 362 9.68 -14.25 10.87
N ASP A 363 10.46 -15.22 11.37
CA ASP A 363 9.99 -16.51 11.89
C ASP A 363 9.17 -16.38 13.18
N ILE A 364 9.25 -15.24 13.89
CA ILE A 364 8.41 -14.97 15.06
C ILE A 364 6.96 -14.76 14.60
N GLN A 365 6.12 -15.78 14.75
CA GLN A 365 4.72 -15.79 14.31
C GLN A 365 3.78 -16.19 15.47
N PRO A 366 3.52 -15.30 16.42
CA PRO A 366 2.63 -15.61 17.52
C PRO A 366 1.17 -15.58 17.07
N LEU A 367 0.34 -16.42 17.69
CA LEU A 367 -1.12 -16.34 17.52
C LEU A 367 -1.69 -15.03 18.08
N ILE A 368 -1.11 -14.56 19.19
CA ILE A 368 -1.44 -13.29 19.85
C ILE A 368 -0.14 -12.58 20.17
N VAL A 369 0.01 -11.34 19.69
CA VAL A 369 1.18 -10.53 20.02
C VAL A 369 1.06 -10.05 21.46
N ALA A 370 2.07 -10.38 22.26
CA ALA A 370 2.19 -9.94 23.63
C ALA A 370 3.41 -9.03 23.82
N ASN A 371 3.21 -7.92 24.54
CA ASN A 371 4.24 -6.99 24.99
C ASN A 371 4.24 -6.95 26.52
N ALA A 372 4.52 -8.09 27.16
CA ALA A 372 4.60 -8.14 28.61
C ALA A 372 5.87 -7.43 29.13
N SER A 373 5.85 -6.97 30.38
CA SER A 373 7.05 -6.38 31.01
C SER A 373 8.26 -7.31 30.83
N PRO A 374 9.45 -6.79 30.45
CA PRO A 374 10.66 -7.61 30.33
C PRO A 374 11.06 -8.36 31.61
N GLN A 375 10.52 -7.95 32.76
CA GLN A 375 10.78 -8.56 34.07
C GLN A 375 9.77 -9.65 34.44
N THR A 376 8.73 -9.87 33.61
CA THR A 376 7.73 -10.88 33.90
C THR A 376 8.29 -12.29 33.80
N GLN A 377 7.82 -13.19 34.65
CA GLN A 377 8.22 -14.61 34.63
C GLN A 377 7.31 -15.46 33.73
N PHE A 378 6.07 -15.02 33.46
CA PHE A 378 5.01 -15.89 32.93
C PHE A 378 4.41 -15.43 31.60
N ALA A 379 4.91 -14.34 31.00
CA ALA A 379 4.37 -13.82 29.75
C ALA A 379 5.50 -13.43 28.76
N PRO A 380 5.36 -13.76 27.47
CA PRO A 380 6.38 -13.40 26.48
C PRO A 380 6.34 -11.90 26.14
N ASN A 381 7.50 -11.38 25.72
CA ASN A 381 7.58 -10.08 25.05
C ASN A 381 8.07 -10.28 23.60
N HIS A 382 7.13 -10.32 22.66
CA HIS A 382 7.41 -10.54 21.25
C HIS A 382 8.05 -9.32 20.60
N LEU A 383 7.74 -8.11 21.08
CA LEU A 383 8.40 -6.88 20.61
C LEU A 383 9.90 -6.92 20.95
N LEU A 384 10.26 -7.37 22.15
CA LEU A 384 11.65 -7.52 22.56
C LEU A 384 12.38 -8.57 21.71
N GLY A 385 11.75 -9.73 21.47
CA GLY A 385 12.31 -10.77 20.60
C GLY A 385 12.53 -10.29 19.17
N LEU A 386 11.54 -9.58 18.60
CA LEU A 386 11.67 -8.95 17.28
C LEU A 386 12.79 -7.91 17.28
N GLY A 387 12.79 -6.99 18.25
CA GLY A 387 13.79 -5.94 18.39
C GLY A 387 15.22 -6.47 18.51
N PHE A 388 15.43 -7.55 19.26
CA PHE A 388 16.73 -8.21 19.39
C PHE A 388 17.33 -8.61 18.03
N TYR A 389 16.55 -9.31 17.20
CA TYR A 389 17.04 -9.75 15.88
C TYR A 389 17.24 -8.60 14.90
N LEU A 390 16.42 -7.54 14.98
CA LEU A 390 16.64 -6.32 14.20
C LEU A 390 17.93 -5.61 14.60
N SER A 391 18.18 -5.47 15.90
CA SER A 391 19.43 -4.88 16.42
C SER A 391 20.65 -5.72 16.05
N ARG A 392 20.55 -7.05 16.05
CA ARG A 392 21.61 -7.95 15.55
C ARG A 392 21.91 -7.68 14.07
N ALA A 393 20.89 -7.65 13.23
CA ALA A 393 21.05 -7.34 11.80
C ALA A 393 21.62 -5.94 11.58
N GLN A 394 21.16 -4.94 12.34
CA GLN A 394 21.66 -3.56 12.29
C GLN A 394 23.14 -3.47 12.69
N SER A 395 23.57 -4.20 13.73
CA SER A 395 24.98 -4.28 14.12
C SER A 395 25.83 -4.84 12.98
N VAL A 396 25.42 -5.96 12.38
CA VAL A 396 26.14 -6.58 11.27
C VAL A 396 26.21 -5.65 10.04
N LEU A 397 25.13 -4.94 9.70
CA LEU A 397 25.17 -3.95 8.62
C LEU A 397 26.05 -2.73 8.96
N THR A 398 26.23 -2.40 10.24
CA THR A 398 27.18 -1.36 10.67
C THR A 398 28.61 -1.81 10.43
N GLU A 399 28.94 -3.05 10.78
CA GLU A 399 30.23 -3.69 10.49
C GLU A 399 30.47 -3.79 8.98
N THR A 400 29.44 -4.15 8.21
CA THR A 400 29.47 -4.19 6.74
C THR A 400 29.78 -2.82 6.14
N GLU A 401 29.12 -1.76 6.61
CA GLU A 401 29.40 -0.40 6.11
C GLU A 401 30.82 0.05 6.47
N ALA A 402 31.31 -0.31 7.66
CA ALA A 402 32.67 0.01 8.08
C ALA A 402 33.72 -0.72 7.23
N TYR A 403 33.44 -1.98 6.86
CA TYR A 403 34.30 -2.78 6.00
C TYR A 403 34.43 -2.23 4.56
N LEU A 404 33.39 -1.55 4.06
CA LEU A 404 33.39 -0.94 2.73
C LEU A 404 34.14 0.41 2.64
N ARG A 405 34.64 0.94 3.77
CA ARG A 405 35.38 2.21 3.84
C ARG A 405 36.87 1.95 4.01
#